data_AF-A0A2E7JI99-F1
#
_entry.id   AF-A0A2E7JI99-F1
#
_cell.length_a   1.000
_cell.length_b   1.000
_cell.length_c   1.000
_cell.angle_alpha   90.00
_cell.angle_beta   90.00
_cell.angle_gamma   90.00
#
_symmetry.space_group_name_H-M   'P 1'
#
loop_
_entity.id
_entity.type
_entity.pdbx_description
1 polymer ?
#
loop_
_entity_poly.entity_id
_entity_poly.type
_entity_poly.pdbx_seq_one_letter_code
_entity_poly.pdbx_strand_id
1 'polypeptide(L)'
;MVSIYVDQKPEGDQSEDRAREFGGAVYPTIAEALRCGGDELACDAVLIIGEHGDYPKNDKGQVLYPRYEFFKECVKVFEEDGRVVPVYNDKHLSYSFDKAREMVDDGHRLGFPILAGSSLPVTYRLPDVELPLGCEIEEALMVGCGGSDPMDYHALEAMQCMIERRAGGETGVKSVQLIEGDEVWKAGEDGRYSLELLESALSRSDTPCGKTDEDGRTQDLLGNGELPGLVKEPAAYFIEHNDGLKTTLLMLNGAIRDYTFACKLKGEENPVSTQFFLTPTPNVTYSACFVAKIWEMIETGVAPYPAERTLIVSGALESCLTSRVEGHQLLATPHLNVAYQAPAESHHGRF
;
A
#
# COMPACT_ATOMS: atom_id res chain seq x y z
N MET A 1 -9.26 10.09 25.78
CA MET A 1 -10.70 9.82 25.51
C MET A 1 -10.82 9.52 24.03
N VAL A 2 -11.70 8.59 23.63
CA VAL A 2 -11.89 8.24 22.20
C VAL A 2 -13.34 8.57 21.82
N SER A 3 -13.53 9.35 20.77
CA SER A 3 -14.83 9.59 20.13
C SER A 3 -14.87 8.85 18.79
N ILE A 4 -15.98 8.17 18.51
CA ILE A 4 -16.08 7.24 17.37
C ILE A 4 -17.30 7.62 16.53
N TYR A 5 -17.14 7.60 15.22
CA TYR A 5 -18.26 7.55 14.27
C TYR A 5 -18.18 6.22 13.51
N VAL A 6 -19.33 5.61 13.26
CA VAL A 6 -19.45 4.32 12.55
C VAL A 6 -20.59 4.42 11.55
N ASP A 7 -20.27 4.34 10.26
CA ASP A 7 -21.24 4.48 9.17
C ASP A 7 -22.21 3.29 9.09
N GLN A 8 -21.68 2.06 9.22
CA GLN A 8 -22.46 0.83 9.12
C GLN A 8 -22.38 0.03 10.42
N LYS A 9 -23.54 -0.29 11.00
CA LYS A 9 -23.66 -1.08 12.25
C LYS A 9 -24.41 -2.40 11.97
N PRO A 10 -23.76 -3.42 11.37
CA PRO A 10 -24.38 -4.72 11.11
C PRO A 10 -24.66 -5.50 12.41
N GLU A 11 -25.36 -6.63 12.29
CA GLU A 11 -25.55 -7.55 13.42
C GLU A 11 -24.20 -8.00 14.00
N GLY A 12 -24.02 -7.86 15.32
CA GLY A 12 -22.77 -8.21 16.00
C GLY A 12 -21.71 -7.08 16.02
N ASP A 13 -22.03 -5.88 15.54
CA ASP A 13 -21.18 -4.69 15.72
C ASP A 13 -20.81 -4.50 17.20
N GLN A 14 -19.53 -4.24 17.46
CA GLN A 14 -18.97 -4.09 18.81
C GLN A 14 -18.72 -2.64 19.20
N SER A 15 -19.03 -1.67 18.33
CA SER A 15 -18.58 -0.30 18.46
C SER A 15 -19.05 0.36 19.76
N GLU A 16 -20.32 0.21 20.12
CA GLU A 16 -20.89 0.76 21.36
C GLU A 16 -20.28 0.12 22.63
N ASP A 17 -20.08 -1.19 22.62
CA ASP A 17 -19.53 -1.92 23.76
C ASP A 17 -18.04 -1.61 23.96
N ARG A 18 -17.26 -1.51 22.88
CA ARG A 18 -15.85 -1.09 22.91
C ARG A 18 -15.70 0.36 23.32
N ALA A 19 -16.54 1.26 22.81
CA ALA A 19 -16.56 2.64 23.27
C ALA A 19 -16.78 2.70 24.79
N ARG A 20 -17.77 1.97 25.32
CA ARG A 20 -18.04 1.93 26.76
C ARG A 20 -16.87 1.35 27.57
N GLU A 21 -16.26 0.26 27.09
CA GLU A 21 -15.13 -0.41 27.76
C GLU A 21 -13.94 0.53 27.95
N PHE A 22 -13.63 1.36 26.94
CA PHE A 22 -12.47 2.27 26.94
C PHE A 22 -12.82 3.71 27.31
N GLY A 23 -14.02 3.98 27.83
CA GLY A 23 -14.45 5.32 28.27
C GLY A 23 -14.63 6.33 27.13
N GLY A 24 -15.01 5.85 25.95
CA GLY A 24 -15.38 6.64 24.77
C GLY A 24 -16.88 6.66 24.49
N ALA A 25 -17.26 7.29 23.38
CA ALA A 25 -18.65 7.38 22.92
C ALA A 25 -18.75 7.27 21.39
N VAL A 26 -19.88 6.72 20.91
CA VAL A 26 -20.22 6.66 19.48
C VAL A 26 -21.19 7.80 19.16
N TYR A 27 -20.85 8.60 18.16
CA TYR A 27 -21.61 9.75 17.70
C TYR A 27 -22.28 9.48 16.35
N PRO A 28 -23.43 10.12 16.07
CA PRO A 28 -24.18 9.92 14.84
C PRO A 28 -23.52 10.58 13.61
N THR A 29 -22.62 11.55 13.80
CA THR A 29 -21.92 12.22 12.70
C THR A 29 -20.42 12.37 12.99
N ILE A 30 -19.63 12.50 11.92
CA ILE A 30 -18.19 12.78 12.02
C ILE A 30 -17.95 14.11 12.74
N ALA A 31 -18.73 15.15 12.42
CA ALA A 31 -18.61 16.44 13.07
C ALA A 31 -18.84 16.36 14.59
N GLU A 32 -19.87 15.63 15.03
CA GLU A 32 -20.12 15.42 16.46
C GLU A 32 -19.03 14.59 17.13
N ALA A 33 -18.47 13.58 16.45
CA ALA A 33 -17.34 12.80 16.96
C ALA A 33 -16.09 13.69 17.15
N LEU A 34 -15.76 14.52 16.17
CA LEU A 34 -14.62 15.45 16.22
C LEU A 34 -14.76 16.49 17.35
N ARG A 35 -15.98 16.94 17.61
CA ARG A 35 -16.29 17.91 18.68
C ARG A 35 -16.64 17.26 20.03
N CYS A 36 -16.61 15.92 20.11
CA CYS A 36 -17.02 15.15 21.28
C CYS A 36 -18.41 15.55 21.82
N GLY A 37 -19.32 15.93 20.92
CA GLY A 37 -20.68 16.41 21.22
C GLY A 37 -20.79 17.88 21.64
N GLY A 38 -19.69 18.64 21.64
CA GLY A 38 -19.68 20.09 21.83
C GLY A 38 -19.75 20.87 20.51
N ASP A 39 -19.45 22.17 20.60
CA ASP A 39 -19.54 23.12 19.47
C ASP A 39 -18.20 23.41 18.78
N GLU A 40 -17.08 22.90 19.33
CA GLU A 40 -15.71 23.14 18.82
C GLU A 40 -14.89 21.84 18.81
N LEU A 41 -13.90 21.76 17.91
CA LEU A 41 -12.99 20.63 17.75
C LEU A 41 -12.32 20.24 19.08
N ALA A 42 -12.54 19.01 19.52
CA ALA A 42 -12.20 18.52 20.85
C ALA A 42 -11.29 17.27 20.85
N CYS A 43 -10.71 16.91 19.70
CA CYS A 43 -9.71 15.85 19.59
C CYS A 43 -8.31 16.41 19.26
N ASP A 44 -7.29 15.57 19.44
CA ASP A 44 -5.88 15.89 19.14
C ASP A 44 -5.37 15.21 17.86
N ALA A 45 -6.12 14.25 17.32
CA ALA A 45 -5.83 13.54 16.07
C ALA A 45 -7.10 12.84 15.54
N VAL A 46 -7.07 12.47 14.26
CA VAL A 46 -8.15 11.71 13.59
C VAL A 46 -7.59 10.44 12.97
N LEU A 47 -8.29 9.31 13.16
CA LEU A 47 -7.99 8.04 12.50
C LEU A 47 -9.18 7.65 11.63
N ILE A 48 -8.98 7.64 10.31
CA ILE A 48 -9.99 7.26 9.31
C ILE A 48 -9.75 5.81 8.89
N ILE A 49 -10.63 4.93 9.34
CA ILE A 49 -10.59 3.50 9.00
C ILE A 49 -11.78 3.18 8.09
N GLY A 50 -11.50 3.03 6.79
CA GLY A 50 -12.50 2.74 5.75
C GLY A 50 -12.33 1.34 5.17
N GLU A 51 -12.74 0.30 5.88
CA GLU A 51 -12.62 -1.09 5.44
C GLU A 51 -13.84 -1.93 5.86
N HIS A 52 -13.96 -3.14 5.30
CA HIS A 52 -14.91 -4.20 5.70
C HIS A 52 -16.43 -3.90 5.66
N GLY A 53 -16.85 -2.69 5.28
CA GLY A 53 -18.27 -2.36 5.06
C GLY A 53 -18.83 -2.81 3.70
N ASP A 54 -20.16 -2.79 3.59
CA ASP A 54 -20.89 -3.04 2.35
C ASP A 54 -21.01 -1.76 1.53
N TYR A 55 -20.13 -1.60 0.55
CA TYR A 55 -20.10 -0.45 -0.35
C TYR A 55 -20.15 -0.92 -1.80
N PRO A 56 -20.72 -0.11 -2.72
CA PRO A 56 -20.77 -0.46 -4.12
C PRO A 56 -19.37 -0.64 -4.72
N LYS A 57 -19.30 -1.36 -5.83
CA LYS A 57 -18.11 -1.47 -6.67
C LYS A 57 -18.28 -0.70 -7.96
N ASN A 58 -17.19 -0.14 -8.49
CA ASN A 58 -17.17 0.42 -9.85
C ASN A 58 -16.81 -0.64 -10.90
N ASP A 59 -16.79 -0.24 -12.18
CA ASP A 59 -16.47 -1.12 -13.31
C ASP A 59 -15.02 -1.64 -13.29
N LYS A 60 -14.12 -0.97 -12.54
CA LYS A 60 -12.75 -1.42 -12.30
C LYS A 60 -12.67 -2.51 -11.23
N GLY A 61 -13.78 -2.84 -10.56
CA GLY A 61 -13.85 -3.81 -9.47
C GLY A 61 -13.47 -3.25 -8.10
N GLN A 62 -13.15 -1.95 -8.02
CA GLN A 62 -12.76 -1.28 -6.77
C GLN A 62 -13.98 -1.10 -5.87
N VAL A 63 -13.80 -1.32 -4.57
CA VAL A 63 -14.83 -1.00 -3.57
C VAL A 63 -14.79 0.50 -3.29
N LEU A 64 -15.93 1.16 -3.37
CA LEU A 64 -16.06 2.61 -3.20
C LEU A 64 -16.09 3.02 -1.72
N TYR A 65 -15.03 2.64 -0.97
CA TYR A 65 -14.90 2.99 0.44
C TYR A 65 -14.90 4.52 0.63
N PRO A 66 -15.65 5.05 1.62
CA PRO A 66 -15.92 6.48 1.78
C PRO A 66 -14.77 7.24 2.46
N ARG A 67 -13.52 6.83 2.26
CA ARG A 67 -12.34 7.45 2.90
C ARG A 67 -12.23 8.94 2.57
N TYR A 68 -12.46 9.28 1.31
CA TYR A 68 -12.49 10.66 0.84
C TYR A 68 -13.61 11.45 1.49
N GLU A 69 -14.82 10.91 1.49
CA GLU A 69 -16.00 11.56 2.06
C GLU A 69 -15.82 11.82 3.57
N PHE A 70 -15.28 10.84 4.31
CA PHE A 70 -14.97 11.01 5.73
C PHE A 70 -13.88 12.06 5.97
N PHE A 71 -12.84 12.06 5.14
CA PHE A 71 -11.78 13.05 5.21
C PHE A 71 -12.29 14.47 4.94
N LYS A 72 -13.17 14.65 3.94
CA LYS A 72 -13.75 15.95 3.62
C LYS A 72 -14.64 16.50 4.75
N GLU A 73 -15.36 15.65 5.48
CA GLU A 73 -16.08 16.08 6.68
C GLU A 73 -15.12 16.54 7.79
N CYS A 74 -13.94 15.93 7.92
CA CYS A 74 -12.91 16.41 8.84
C CYS A 74 -12.36 17.77 8.42
N VAL A 75 -12.01 17.93 7.14
CA VAL A 75 -11.55 19.21 6.56
C VAL A 75 -12.56 20.32 6.79
N LYS A 76 -13.86 20.04 6.59
CA LYS A 76 -14.93 21.00 6.84
C LYS A 76 -14.96 21.48 8.29
N VAL A 77 -14.87 20.57 9.26
CA VAL A 77 -14.80 20.94 10.69
C VAL A 77 -13.54 21.75 10.98
N PHE A 78 -12.40 21.39 10.39
CA PHE A 78 -11.15 22.14 10.58
C PHE A 78 -11.26 23.59 10.10
N GLU A 79 -11.93 23.80 8.95
CA GLU A 79 -12.18 25.13 8.38
C GLU A 79 -13.20 25.93 9.21
N GLU A 80 -14.27 25.29 9.67
CA GLU A 80 -15.30 25.92 10.51
C GLU A 80 -14.75 26.37 11.87
N ASP A 81 -13.94 25.52 12.51
CA ASP A 81 -13.45 25.74 13.88
C ASP A 81 -12.09 26.46 13.90
N GLY A 82 -11.45 26.66 12.75
CA GLY A 82 -10.16 27.33 12.62
C GLY A 82 -9.01 26.58 13.30
N ARG A 83 -9.14 25.27 13.51
CA ARG A 83 -8.15 24.40 14.15
C ARG A 83 -7.98 23.12 13.35
N VAL A 84 -6.73 22.69 13.16
CA VAL A 84 -6.38 21.45 12.47
C VAL A 84 -5.70 20.48 13.44
N VAL A 85 -5.78 19.18 13.13
CA VAL A 85 -5.06 18.12 13.86
C VAL A 85 -4.52 17.08 12.87
N PRO A 86 -3.50 16.28 13.23
CA PRO A 86 -3.00 15.20 12.39
C PRO A 86 -4.09 14.21 11.99
N VAL A 87 -4.06 13.76 10.74
CA VAL A 87 -5.01 12.79 10.18
C VAL A 87 -4.28 11.56 9.68
N TYR A 88 -4.65 10.39 10.21
CA TYR A 88 -4.29 9.11 9.65
C TYR A 88 -5.42 8.56 8.78
N ASN A 89 -5.09 8.03 7.60
CA ASN A 89 -6.02 7.40 6.68
C ASN A 89 -5.57 5.98 6.31
N ASP A 90 -6.38 4.97 6.61
CA ASP A 90 -6.04 3.57 6.35
C ASP A 90 -5.90 3.22 4.86
N LYS A 91 -4.77 2.61 4.48
CA LYS A 91 -4.41 2.12 3.12
C LYS A 91 -4.32 3.25 2.08
N HIS A 92 -4.85 3.03 0.88
CA HIS A 92 -4.93 4.07 -0.14
C HIS A 92 -5.79 5.24 0.35
N LEU A 93 -5.41 6.46 -0.04
CA LEU A 93 -6.18 7.68 0.25
C LEU A 93 -7.60 7.58 -0.29
N SER A 94 -7.74 7.21 -1.57
CA SER A 94 -9.02 7.00 -2.23
C SER A 94 -8.87 6.03 -3.40
N TYR A 95 -9.97 5.43 -3.85
CA TYR A 95 -10.01 4.63 -5.07
C TYR A 95 -9.82 5.47 -6.35
N SER A 96 -9.96 6.80 -6.23
CA SER A 96 -9.80 7.78 -7.31
C SER A 96 -8.60 8.68 -7.04
N PHE A 97 -7.71 8.82 -8.03
CA PHE A 97 -6.53 9.67 -7.95
C PHE A 97 -6.90 11.13 -7.72
N ASP A 98 -7.92 11.66 -8.40
CA ASP A 98 -8.33 13.06 -8.21
C ASP A 98 -8.79 13.33 -6.77
N LYS A 99 -9.56 12.39 -6.19
CA LYS A 99 -9.94 12.45 -4.78
C LYS A 99 -8.74 12.35 -3.85
N ALA A 100 -7.84 11.41 -4.11
CA ALA A 100 -6.61 11.23 -3.33
C ALA A 100 -5.71 12.48 -3.38
N ARG A 101 -5.57 13.10 -4.56
CA ARG A 101 -4.80 14.33 -4.75
C ARG A 101 -5.42 15.47 -3.96
N GLU A 102 -6.73 15.66 -4.03
CA GLU A 102 -7.42 16.69 -3.26
C GLU A 102 -7.20 16.52 -1.74
N MET A 103 -7.18 15.28 -1.23
CA MET A 103 -6.87 15.03 0.18
C MET A 103 -5.47 15.50 0.58
N VAL A 104 -4.45 15.21 -0.25
CA VAL A 104 -3.07 15.67 -0.01
C VAL A 104 -2.97 17.19 -0.14
N ASP A 105 -3.60 17.77 -1.16
CA ASP A 105 -3.63 19.22 -1.39
C ASP A 105 -4.29 19.96 -0.22
N ASP A 106 -5.36 19.40 0.36
CA ASP A 106 -6.00 19.95 1.56
C ASP A 106 -5.08 19.90 2.77
N GLY A 107 -4.33 18.81 2.97
CA GLY A 107 -3.32 18.69 4.01
C GLY A 107 -2.26 19.78 3.91
N HIS A 108 -1.75 20.02 2.71
CA HIS A 108 -0.79 21.10 2.45
C HIS A 108 -1.39 22.49 2.63
N ARG A 109 -2.60 22.72 2.12
CA ARG A 109 -3.29 24.01 2.16
C ARG A 109 -3.63 24.44 3.58
N LEU A 110 -4.07 23.51 4.42
CA LEU A 110 -4.46 23.75 5.80
C LEU A 110 -3.33 23.53 6.80
N GLY A 111 -2.24 22.88 6.38
CA GLY A 111 -1.02 22.73 7.17
C GLY A 111 -1.13 21.69 8.28
N PHE A 112 -1.80 20.56 8.03
CA PHE A 112 -1.84 19.44 8.98
C PHE A 112 -1.12 18.19 8.46
N PRO A 113 -0.51 17.38 9.35
CA PRO A 113 0.13 16.14 8.96
C PRO A 113 -0.89 15.11 8.45
N ILE A 114 -0.56 14.47 7.33
CA ILE A 114 -1.29 13.32 6.80
C ILE A 114 -0.36 12.12 6.80
N LEU A 115 -0.80 11.04 7.44
CA LEU A 115 -0.20 9.72 7.29
C LEU A 115 -1.22 8.80 6.62
N ALA A 116 -0.81 8.12 5.56
CA ALA A 116 -1.63 7.12 4.91
C ALA A 116 -0.79 5.89 4.58
N GLY A 117 -1.48 4.80 4.26
CA GLY A 117 -0.83 3.60 3.77
C GLY A 117 -1.15 2.33 4.53
N SER A 118 -0.38 1.28 4.28
CA SER A 118 -0.57 -0.03 4.89
C SER A 118 0.59 -0.46 5.80
N SER A 119 0.44 -1.63 6.41
CA SER A 119 1.43 -2.21 7.30
C SER A 119 2.67 -2.75 6.59
N LEU A 120 2.62 -3.09 5.29
CA LEU A 120 3.77 -3.71 4.62
C LEU A 120 5.01 -2.80 4.59
N PRO A 121 4.93 -1.51 4.23
CA PRO A 121 6.10 -0.63 4.26
C PRO A 121 6.83 -0.53 5.61
N VAL A 122 6.10 -0.80 6.70
CA VAL A 122 6.55 -0.63 8.09
C VAL A 122 6.70 -1.96 8.83
N THR A 123 6.40 -3.09 8.20
CA THR A 123 6.61 -4.43 8.78
C THR A 123 8.09 -4.83 8.77
N TYR A 124 8.41 -5.95 9.38
CA TYR A 124 9.75 -6.53 9.35
C TYR A 124 10.19 -6.95 7.94
N ARG A 125 11.50 -6.93 7.70
CA ARG A 125 12.12 -7.40 6.46
C ARG A 125 13.01 -8.60 6.74
N LEU A 126 12.94 -9.63 5.89
CA LEU A 126 13.74 -10.85 6.00
C LEU A 126 14.44 -11.17 4.67
N PRO A 127 15.79 -11.04 4.57
CA PRO A 127 16.69 -10.46 5.57
C PRO A 127 16.39 -8.97 5.81
N ASP A 128 16.96 -8.40 6.88
CA ASP A 128 16.88 -6.96 7.16
C ASP A 128 17.60 -6.19 6.04
N VAL A 129 16.82 -5.66 5.10
CA VAL A 129 17.29 -4.94 3.92
C VAL A 129 16.84 -3.49 3.99
N GLU A 130 17.82 -2.60 3.91
CA GLU A 130 17.62 -1.19 3.65
C GLU A 130 18.46 -0.80 2.43
N LEU A 131 17.81 -0.39 1.34
CA LEU A 131 18.53 0.13 0.18
C LEU A 131 19.25 1.44 0.57
N PRO A 132 20.50 1.68 0.15
CA PRO A 132 21.16 2.96 0.41
C PRO A 132 20.34 4.11 -0.17
N LEU A 133 20.19 5.20 0.60
CA LEU A 133 19.54 6.40 0.11
C LEU A 133 20.37 6.99 -1.04
N GLY A 134 19.71 7.29 -2.17
CA GLY A 134 20.35 7.76 -3.39
C GLY A 134 21.01 6.65 -4.22
N CYS A 135 20.68 5.37 -4.01
CA CYS A 135 21.18 4.28 -4.84
C CYS A 135 20.65 4.35 -6.29
N GLU A 136 21.39 3.80 -7.24
CA GLU A 136 20.91 3.64 -8.61
C GLU A 136 20.29 2.25 -8.78
N ILE A 137 18.98 2.19 -9.03
CA ILE A 137 18.22 0.95 -9.24
C ILE A 137 18.06 0.76 -10.76
N GLU A 138 18.46 -0.40 -11.28
CA GLU A 138 18.34 -0.72 -12.70
C GLU A 138 16.96 -1.30 -13.03
N GLU A 139 16.46 -2.20 -12.18
CA GLU A 139 15.15 -2.85 -12.29
C GLU A 139 14.69 -3.31 -10.90
N ALA A 140 13.38 -3.33 -10.65
CA ALA A 140 12.81 -3.89 -9.43
C ALA A 140 11.57 -4.74 -9.70
N LEU A 141 11.38 -5.77 -8.88
CA LEU A 141 10.28 -6.72 -8.97
C LEU A 141 9.69 -7.00 -7.59
N MET A 142 8.37 -6.99 -7.51
CA MET A 142 7.60 -7.40 -6.35
C MET A 142 6.75 -8.62 -6.71
N VAL A 143 6.69 -9.60 -5.82
CA VAL A 143 5.73 -10.70 -5.89
C VAL A 143 4.75 -10.57 -4.73
N GLY A 144 3.46 -10.63 -5.03
CA GLY A 144 2.39 -10.62 -4.05
C GLY A 144 1.35 -11.71 -4.32
N CYS A 145 0.43 -11.84 -3.37
CA CYS A 145 -0.74 -12.70 -3.46
C CYS A 145 -1.97 -11.98 -2.87
N GLY A 146 -3.16 -12.46 -3.21
CA GLY A 146 -4.45 -11.96 -2.75
C GLY A 146 -5.37 -11.45 -3.86
N GLY A 147 -6.52 -10.91 -3.45
CA GLY A 147 -7.52 -10.37 -4.36
C GLY A 147 -7.14 -9.01 -4.95
N SER A 148 -7.55 -8.80 -6.21
CA SER A 148 -7.27 -7.56 -6.94
C SER A 148 -7.90 -6.32 -6.26
N ASP A 149 -7.25 -5.17 -6.44
CA ASP A 149 -7.44 -3.87 -5.78
C ASP A 149 -6.81 -3.77 -4.38
N PRO A 150 -7.35 -4.36 -3.28
CA PRO A 150 -6.74 -4.21 -1.96
C PRO A 150 -5.33 -4.81 -1.85
N MET A 151 -5.10 -6.03 -2.35
CA MET A 151 -3.81 -6.71 -2.18
C MET A 151 -2.78 -6.25 -3.19
N ASP A 152 -3.24 -5.80 -4.37
CA ASP A 152 -2.39 -5.10 -5.35
C ASP A 152 -1.84 -3.80 -4.72
N TYR A 153 -2.69 -3.02 -4.05
CA TYR A 153 -2.26 -1.80 -3.35
C TYR A 153 -1.16 -2.09 -2.33
N HIS A 154 -1.37 -3.09 -1.46
CA HIS A 154 -0.40 -3.49 -0.45
C HIS A 154 0.95 -3.82 -1.09
N ALA A 155 0.97 -4.64 -2.14
CA ALA A 155 2.20 -5.05 -2.81
C ALA A 155 2.89 -3.89 -3.54
N LEU A 156 2.13 -3.03 -4.23
CA LEU A 156 2.66 -1.83 -4.88
C LEU A 156 3.28 -0.85 -3.87
N GLU A 157 2.64 -0.68 -2.71
CA GLU A 157 3.15 0.21 -1.67
C GLU A 157 4.43 -0.32 -1.01
N ALA A 158 4.50 -1.64 -0.79
CA ALA A 158 5.71 -2.31 -0.33
C ALA A 158 6.87 -2.13 -1.31
N MET A 159 6.61 -2.27 -2.62
CA MET A 159 7.58 -1.99 -3.67
C MET A 159 7.99 -0.50 -3.66
N GLN A 160 7.01 0.40 -3.56
CA GLN A 160 7.25 1.84 -3.59
C GLN A 160 8.18 2.31 -2.48
N CYS A 161 8.02 1.79 -1.24
CA CYS A 161 8.87 2.20 -0.11
C CYS A 161 10.33 1.73 -0.23
N MET A 162 10.61 0.78 -1.13
CA MET A 162 11.96 0.37 -1.49
C MET A 162 12.53 1.30 -2.56
N ILE A 163 11.80 1.46 -3.67
CA ILE A 163 12.31 2.17 -4.87
C ILE A 163 12.33 3.70 -4.71
N GLU A 164 11.58 4.28 -3.77
CA GLU A 164 11.63 5.72 -3.49
C GLU A 164 13.01 6.19 -3.02
N ARG A 165 13.86 5.28 -2.53
CA ARG A 165 15.21 5.57 -2.03
C ARG A 165 16.23 5.74 -3.17
N ARG A 166 15.81 5.62 -4.42
CA ARG A 166 16.66 5.78 -5.60
C ARG A 166 17.21 7.20 -5.74
N ALA A 167 18.27 7.33 -6.54
CA ALA A 167 18.89 8.60 -6.87
C ALA A 167 17.85 9.59 -7.42
N GLY A 168 17.70 10.74 -6.75
CA GLY A 168 16.73 11.78 -7.12
C GLY A 168 15.35 11.66 -6.45
N GLY A 169 15.06 10.54 -5.77
CA GLY A 169 13.75 10.30 -5.14
C GLY A 169 12.67 9.89 -6.14
N GLU A 170 11.40 9.96 -5.72
CA GLU A 170 10.27 9.71 -6.61
C GLU A 170 10.07 10.90 -7.56
N THR A 171 9.88 10.61 -8.84
CA THR A 171 9.74 11.62 -9.91
C THR A 171 8.44 11.49 -10.70
N GLY A 172 7.61 10.51 -10.37
CA GLY A 172 6.32 10.24 -10.97
C GLY A 172 6.36 9.04 -11.92
N VAL A 173 5.17 8.62 -12.33
CA VAL A 173 4.98 7.47 -13.23
C VAL A 173 4.68 7.97 -14.64
N LYS A 174 5.43 7.46 -15.61
CA LYS A 174 5.32 7.82 -17.03
C LYS A 174 4.24 7.03 -17.74
N SER A 175 4.20 5.72 -17.51
CA SER A 175 3.20 4.84 -18.11
C SER A 175 3.02 3.55 -17.32
N VAL A 176 1.84 2.96 -17.47
CA VAL A 176 1.49 1.68 -16.84
C VAL A 176 0.83 0.71 -17.81
N GLN A 177 0.95 -0.58 -17.54
CA GLN A 177 0.17 -1.61 -18.21
C GLN A 177 -0.12 -2.77 -17.26
N LEU A 178 -1.37 -3.23 -17.22
CA LEU A 178 -1.77 -4.45 -16.52
C LEU A 178 -2.09 -5.54 -17.56
N ILE A 179 -1.40 -6.67 -17.49
CA ILE A 179 -1.73 -7.88 -18.27
C ILE A 179 -2.07 -9.06 -17.34
N GLU A 180 -2.88 -9.99 -17.83
CA GLU A 180 -3.36 -11.15 -17.07
C GLU A 180 -3.20 -12.45 -17.88
N GLY A 181 -3.22 -13.59 -17.20
CA GLY A 181 -3.22 -14.91 -17.83
C GLY A 181 -1.89 -15.26 -18.52
N ASP A 182 -1.96 -16.07 -19.58
CA ASP A 182 -0.78 -16.63 -20.26
C ASP A 182 0.19 -15.56 -20.80
N GLU A 183 -0.31 -14.36 -21.12
CA GLU A 183 0.54 -13.26 -21.57
C GLU A 183 1.54 -12.81 -20.48
N VAL A 184 1.27 -13.06 -19.20
CA VAL A 184 2.23 -12.81 -18.10
C VAL A 184 3.46 -13.71 -18.23
N TRP A 185 3.27 -14.99 -18.57
CA TRP A 185 4.39 -15.92 -18.72
C TRP A 185 5.19 -15.60 -19.97
N LYS A 186 4.50 -15.37 -21.08
CA LYS A 186 5.11 -14.93 -22.33
C LYS A 186 5.90 -13.63 -22.16
N ALA A 187 5.39 -12.67 -21.37
CA ALA A 187 6.12 -11.45 -21.05
C ALA A 187 7.45 -11.74 -20.30
N GLY A 188 7.48 -12.77 -19.45
CA GLY A 188 8.72 -13.23 -18.81
C GLY A 188 9.70 -13.87 -19.79
N GLU A 189 9.20 -14.73 -20.69
CA GLU A 189 9.98 -15.34 -21.77
C GLU A 189 10.57 -14.29 -22.73
N ASP A 190 9.80 -13.24 -23.03
CA ASP A 190 10.20 -12.10 -23.87
C ASP A 190 11.13 -11.10 -23.13
N GLY A 191 11.43 -11.34 -21.85
CA GLY A 191 12.33 -10.50 -21.05
C GLY A 191 11.73 -9.14 -20.65
N ARG A 192 10.40 -9.01 -20.57
CA ARG A 192 9.74 -7.79 -20.10
C ARG A 192 9.90 -7.57 -18.59
N TYR A 193 10.12 -8.63 -17.84
CA TYR A 193 10.59 -8.61 -16.46
C TYR A 193 11.72 -9.62 -16.28
N SER A 194 12.64 -9.33 -15.35
CA SER A 194 13.76 -10.22 -15.07
C SER A 194 13.34 -11.50 -14.35
N LEU A 195 13.62 -12.65 -14.98
CA LEU A 195 13.49 -13.98 -14.37
C LEU A 195 14.45 -14.16 -13.18
N GLU A 196 15.62 -13.52 -13.20
CA GLU A 196 16.60 -13.53 -12.09
C GLU A 196 16.04 -12.79 -10.86
N LEU A 197 15.35 -11.66 -11.07
CA LEU A 197 14.68 -10.94 -9.99
C LEU A 197 13.47 -11.74 -9.44
N LEU A 198 12.70 -12.39 -10.32
CA LEU A 198 11.61 -13.28 -9.91
C LEU A 198 12.12 -14.43 -9.04
N GLU A 199 13.17 -15.12 -9.49
CA GLU A 199 13.82 -16.20 -8.71
C GLU A 199 14.33 -15.67 -7.36
N SER A 200 15.02 -14.52 -7.37
CA SER A 200 15.56 -13.90 -6.17
C SER A 200 14.48 -13.51 -5.16
N ALA A 201 13.35 -12.99 -5.61
CA ALA A 201 12.20 -12.66 -4.78
C ALA A 201 11.56 -13.93 -4.20
N LEU A 202 11.23 -14.91 -5.05
CA LEU A 202 10.64 -16.19 -4.62
C LEU A 202 11.52 -16.95 -3.63
N SER A 203 12.85 -16.84 -3.73
CA SER A 203 13.79 -17.43 -2.77
C SER A 203 13.65 -16.91 -1.33
N ARG A 204 12.95 -15.78 -1.14
CA ARG A 204 12.68 -15.18 0.19
C ARG A 204 11.33 -15.62 0.77
N SER A 205 10.53 -16.40 0.04
CA SER A 205 9.22 -16.84 0.53
C SER A 205 9.38 -17.93 1.58
N ASP A 206 8.68 -17.78 2.70
CA ASP A 206 8.53 -18.81 3.75
C ASP A 206 7.26 -19.64 3.54
N THR A 207 6.45 -19.27 2.55
CA THR A 207 5.15 -19.90 2.26
C THR A 207 5.01 -20.41 0.82
N PRO A 208 6.03 -21.07 0.23
CA PRO A 208 5.87 -21.66 -1.09
C PRO A 208 4.80 -22.75 -1.06
N CYS A 209 3.90 -22.72 -2.04
CA CYS A 209 2.79 -23.64 -2.19
C CYS A 209 3.14 -24.80 -3.13
N GLY A 210 2.18 -25.70 -3.37
CA GLY A 210 2.37 -26.85 -4.28
C GLY A 210 2.99 -28.04 -3.55
N LYS A 211 4.06 -28.64 -4.10
CA LYS A 211 4.65 -29.85 -3.50
C LYS A 211 5.16 -29.63 -2.07
N THR A 212 5.55 -28.41 -1.72
CA THR A 212 5.93 -28.03 -0.35
C THR A 212 4.76 -28.17 0.61
N ASP A 213 3.53 -27.81 0.21
CA ASP A 213 2.34 -28.06 1.02
C ASP A 213 1.98 -29.56 1.06
N GLU A 214 2.18 -30.28 -0.05
CA GLU A 214 1.78 -31.68 -0.19
C GLU A 214 2.68 -32.64 0.60
N ASP A 215 4.00 -32.43 0.59
CA ASP A 215 4.97 -33.36 1.19
C ASP A 215 6.17 -32.72 1.89
N GLY A 216 6.21 -31.39 2.03
CA GLY A 216 7.22 -30.68 2.80
C GLY A 216 8.59 -30.52 2.12
N ARG A 217 8.73 -30.91 0.84
CA ARG A 217 9.99 -30.70 0.10
C ARG A 217 10.24 -29.23 -0.19
N THR A 218 11.51 -28.83 -0.30
CA THR A 218 11.89 -27.54 -0.87
C THR A 218 11.61 -27.52 -2.36
N GLN A 219 11.26 -26.35 -2.89
CA GLN A 219 10.97 -26.17 -4.32
C GLN A 219 11.65 -24.92 -4.85
N ASP A 220 12.33 -25.10 -5.98
CA ASP A 220 12.58 -24.00 -6.91
C ASP A 220 11.33 -23.85 -7.79
N LEU A 221 10.48 -22.88 -7.45
CA LEU A 221 9.20 -22.68 -8.13
C LEU A 221 9.39 -22.34 -9.61
N LEU A 222 10.44 -21.59 -9.94
CA LEU A 222 10.72 -21.16 -11.30
C LEU A 222 11.47 -22.23 -12.08
N GLY A 223 12.62 -22.69 -11.58
CA GLY A 223 13.50 -23.63 -12.29
C GLY A 223 12.92 -25.03 -12.49
N ASN A 224 12.00 -25.48 -11.62
CA ASN A 224 11.29 -26.74 -11.82
C ASN A 224 10.09 -26.62 -12.79
N GLY A 225 9.72 -25.41 -13.22
CA GLY A 225 8.56 -25.18 -14.08
C GLY A 225 7.20 -25.38 -13.39
N GLU A 226 7.16 -25.41 -12.06
CA GLU A 226 5.92 -25.58 -11.29
C GLU A 226 5.07 -24.31 -11.28
N LEU A 227 5.71 -23.14 -11.37
CA LEU A 227 5.08 -21.83 -11.19
C LEU A 227 3.84 -21.61 -12.09
N PRO A 228 3.88 -21.82 -13.42
CA PRO A 228 2.68 -21.68 -14.26
C PRO A 228 1.59 -22.71 -13.95
N GLY A 229 1.97 -23.88 -13.44
CA GLY A 229 1.04 -24.92 -13.02
C GLY A 229 0.27 -24.56 -11.75
N LEU A 230 0.92 -23.85 -10.82
CA LEU A 230 0.35 -23.42 -9.55
C LEU A 230 -0.52 -22.17 -9.70
N VAL A 231 -0.07 -21.21 -10.51
CA VAL A 231 -0.72 -19.90 -10.65
C VAL A 231 -1.71 -19.91 -11.82
N LYS A 232 -2.99 -20.06 -11.52
CA LYS A 232 -4.05 -20.18 -12.55
C LYS A 232 -4.39 -18.87 -13.24
N GLU A 233 -4.31 -17.76 -12.51
CA GLU A 233 -4.69 -16.43 -12.97
C GLU A 233 -3.59 -15.44 -12.56
N PRO A 234 -2.41 -15.48 -13.21
CA PRO A 234 -1.35 -14.52 -12.94
C PRO A 234 -1.77 -13.13 -13.42
N ALA A 235 -1.30 -12.09 -12.74
CA ALA A 235 -1.37 -10.71 -13.21
C ALA A 235 -0.01 -10.04 -13.10
N ALA A 236 0.34 -9.21 -14.08
CA ALA A 236 1.55 -8.40 -14.09
C ALA A 236 1.23 -6.92 -14.29
N TYR A 237 1.76 -6.10 -13.39
CA TYR A 237 1.67 -4.64 -13.41
C TYR A 237 3.03 -4.10 -13.82
N PHE A 238 3.13 -3.62 -15.05
CA PHE A 238 4.34 -2.96 -15.55
C PHE A 238 4.22 -1.46 -15.33
N ILE A 239 5.22 -0.87 -14.69
CA ILE A 239 5.28 0.55 -14.36
C ILE A 239 6.61 1.10 -14.84
N GLU A 240 6.56 2.11 -15.72
CA GLU A 240 7.72 2.90 -16.12
C GLU A 240 7.66 4.25 -15.42
N HIS A 241 8.71 4.59 -14.67
CA HIS A 241 8.85 5.84 -13.93
C HIS A 241 9.45 6.93 -14.82
N ASN A 242 9.25 8.20 -14.45
CA ASN A 242 9.71 9.36 -15.24
C ASN A 242 11.23 9.43 -15.39
N ASP A 243 11.97 8.90 -14.43
CA ASP A 243 13.44 8.74 -14.46
C ASP A 243 13.92 7.54 -15.29
N GLY A 244 13.01 6.74 -15.83
CA GLY A 244 13.30 5.58 -16.67
C GLY A 244 13.42 4.26 -15.91
N LEU A 245 13.30 4.25 -14.57
CA LEU A 245 13.22 3.00 -13.81
C LEU A 245 11.99 2.20 -14.27
N LYS A 246 12.18 0.89 -14.45
CA LYS A 246 11.09 -0.05 -14.71
C LYS A 246 10.89 -0.94 -13.50
N THR A 247 9.64 -1.06 -13.10
CA THR A 247 9.25 -1.92 -11.98
C THR A 247 8.10 -2.82 -12.37
N THR A 248 8.12 -4.05 -11.87
CA THR A 248 7.08 -5.05 -12.13
C THR A 248 6.49 -5.57 -10.83
N LEU A 249 5.18 -5.53 -10.67
CA LEU A 249 4.49 -6.33 -9.66
C LEU A 249 3.89 -7.57 -10.33
N LEU A 250 4.14 -8.75 -9.78
CA LEU A 250 3.55 -10.02 -10.15
C LEU A 250 2.62 -10.50 -9.03
N MET A 251 1.35 -10.70 -9.34
CA MET A 251 0.39 -11.32 -8.43
C MET A 251 0.28 -12.80 -8.76
N LEU A 252 0.91 -13.63 -7.92
CA LEU A 252 1.14 -15.06 -8.18
C LEU A 252 0.32 -15.93 -7.22
N ASN A 253 -1.01 -15.76 -7.27
CA ASN A 253 -1.96 -16.51 -6.46
C ASN A 253 -1.80 -18.02 -6.64
N GLY A 254 -1.51 -18.72 -5.55
CA GLY A 254 -1.28 -20.17 -5.54
C GLY A 254 0.19 -20.58 -5.56
N ALA A 255 1.14 -19.67 -5.80
CA ALA A 255 2.58 -19.95 -5.70
C ALA A 255 3.15 -19.68 -4.30
N ILE A 256 2.75 -18.57 -3.68
CA ILE A 256 3.17 -18.14 -2.35
C ILE A 256 1.98 -17.57 -1.57
N ARG A 257 2.12 -17.40 -0.24
CA ARG A 257 1.14 -16.73 0.64
C ARG A 257 1.72 -15.51 1.36
N ASP A 258 2.86 -15.02 0.89
CA ASP A 258 3.59 -13.88 1.44
C ASP A 258 3.99 -12.88 0.34
N TYR A 259 4.79 -11.89 0.72
CA TYR A 259 5.19 -10.76 -0.12
C TYR A 259 6.71 -10.71 -0.20
N THR A 260 7.24 -10.72 -1.41
CA THR A 260 8.69 -10.72 -1.63
C THR A 260 9.09 -9.71 -2.67
N PHE A 261 10.28 -9.14 -2.51
CA PHE A 261 10.83 -8.09 -3.35
C PHE A 261 12.25 -8.44 -3.75
N ALA A 262 12.62 -8.08 -4.97
CA ALA A 262 13.99 -8.08 -5.43
C ALA A 262 14.27 -6.85 -6.32
N CYS A 263 15.50 -6.36 -6.30
CA CYS A 263 15.96 -5.35 -7.24
C CYS A 263 17.41 -5.55 -7.63
N LYS A 264 17.75 -5.01 -8.80
CA LYS A 264 19.13 -4.91 -9.28
C LYS A 264 19.65 -3.50 -9.00
N LEU A 265 20.67 -3.42 -8.15
CA LEU A 265 21.41 -2.17 -7.94
C LEU A 265 22.56 -2.08 -8.92
N LYS A 266 22.81 -0.89 -9.46
CA LYS A 266 23.93 -0.67 -10.37
C LYS A 266 25.26 -0.90 -9.65
N GLY A 267 26.11 -1.71 -10.27
CA GLY A 267 27.44 -2.06 -9.74
C GLY A 267 27.43 -3.23 -8.76
N GLU A 268 26.27 -3.74 -8.35
CA GLU A 268 26.16 -4.96 -7.55
C GLU A 268 26.00 -6.19 -8.47
N GLU A 269 26.76 -7.25 -8.21
CA GLU A 269 26.73 -8.47 -9.03
C GLU A 269 25.41 -9.23 -8.85
N ASN A 270 24.95 -9.39 -7.61
CA ASN A 270 23.75 -10.17 -7.28
C ASN A 270 22.55 -9.24 -6.97
N PRO A 271 21.31 -9.66 -7.27
CA PRO A 271 20.12 -8.95 -6.81
C PRO A 271 20.06 -8.83 -5.29
N VAL A 272 19.52 -7.70 -4.82
CA VAL A 272 19.12 -7.52 -3.42
C VAL A 272 17.68 -7.99 -3.29
N SER A 273 17.38 -8.91 -2.37
CA SER A 273 16.01 -9.40 -2.15
C SER A 273 15.64 -9.50 -0.67
N THR A 274 14.36 -9.32 -0.38
CA THR A 274 13.77 -9.44 0.96
C THR A 274 12.32 -9.92 0.89
N GLN A 275 11.87 -10.57 1.95
CA GLN A 275 10.46 -10.76 2.27
C GLN A 275 9.97 -9.54 3.06
N PHE A 276 8.72 -9.15 2.87
CA PHE A 276 7.97 -8.31 3.80
C PHE A 276 7.23 -9.22 4.77
N PHE A 277 7.83 -9.46 5.93
CA PHE A 277 7.38 -10.49 6.87
C PHE A 277 6.17 -10.03 7.66
N LEU A 278 5.03 -10.68 7.43
CA LEU A 278 3.83 -10.53 8.26
C LEU A 278 3.85 -11.61 9.34
N THR A 279 4.11 -11.21 10.59
CA THR A 279 4.13 -12.13 11.73
C THR A 279 2.82 -12.92 11.84
N PRO A 280 2.87 -14.22 12.16
CA PRO A 280 1.69 -15.07 12.24
C PRO A 280 0.73 -14.66 13.38
N THR A 281 -0.51 -15.16 13.30
CA THR A 281 -1.49 -15.04 14.38
C THR A 281 -1.05 -15.84 15.62
N PRO A 282 -1.46 -15.44 16.83
CA PRO A 282 -2.43 -14.38 17.13
C PRO A 282 -1.82 -12.97 17.28
N ASN A 283 -0.49 -12.82 17.32
CA ASN A 283 0.14 -11.57 17.75
C ASN A 283 0.08 -10.44 16.72
N VAL A 284 0.16 -10.75 15.41
CA VAL A 284 0.08 -9.78 14.30
C VAL A 284 0.90 -8.49 14.54
N THR A 285 2.12 -8.64 15.07
CA THR A 285 3.02 -7.55 15.50
C THR A 285 3.33 -6.54 14.39
N TYR A 286 3.19 -6.91 13.12
CA TYR A 286 3.28 -5.96 12.00
C TYR A 286 2.30 -4.78 12.15
N SER A 287 1.12 -5.00 12.72
CA SER A 287 0.15 -3.94 13.02
C SER A 287 0.64 -3.03 14.15
N ALA A 288 1.40 -3.56 15.11
CA ALA A 288 2.00 -2.74 16.16
C ALA A 288 3.09 -1.82 15.61
N CYS A 289 3.93 -2.30 14.68
CA CYS A 289 4.88 -1.44 13.96
C CYS A 289 4.17 -0.29 13.24
N PHE A 290 3.01 -0.58 12.66
CA PHE A 290 2.23 0.42 11.96
C PHE A 290 1.57 1.45 12.90
N VAL A 291 0.92 0.99 13.97
CA VAL A 291 0.34 1.87 15.00
C VAL A 291 1.42 2.74 15.66
N ALA A 292 2.66 2.24 15.81
CA ALA A 292 3.76 3.04 16.31
C ALA A 292 4.08 4.25 15.40
N LYS A 293 3.89 4.15 14.08
CA LYS A 293 4.08 5.27 13.14
C LYS A 293 2.93 6.27 13.16
N ILE A 294 1.71 5.80 13.37
CA ILE A 294 0.56 6.68 13.65
C ILE A 294 0.81 7.47 14.92
N TRP A 295 1.27 6.79 15.98
CA TRP A 295 1.59 7.42 17.26
C TRP A 295 2.74 8.43 17.13
N GLU A 296 3.82 8.08 16.43
CA GLU A 296 4.94 8.98 16.14
C GLU A 296 4.46 10.30 15.50
N MET A 297 3.53 10.23 14.53
CA MET A 297 2.95 11.44 13.94
C MET A 297 2.13 12.25 14.94
N ILE A 298 1.31 11.60 15.77
CA ILE A 298 0.48 12.28 16.76
C ILE A 298 1.35 12.99 17.80
N GLU A 299 2.39 12.32 18.28
CA GLU A 299 3.28 12.85 19.32
C GLU A 299 4.16 14.00 18.81
N THR A 300 4.66 13.89 17.58
CA THR A 300 5.59 14.88 17.01
C THR A 300 4.90 15.99 16.22
N GLY A 301 3.67 15.75 15.77
CA GLY A 301 2.99 16.61 14.79
C GLY A 301 3.64 16.55 13.40
N VAL A 302 4.39 15.50 13.07
CA VAL A 302 5.10 15.33 11.79
C VAL A 302 4.85 13.92 11.25
N ALA A 303 4.39 13.80 10.00
CA ALA A 303 4.24 12.49 9.36
C ALA A 303 5.64 11.86 9.12
N PRO A 304 5.88 10.61 9.53
CA PRO A 304 7.19 9.97 9.41
C PRO A 304 7.64 9.76 7.95
N TYR A 305 6.69 9.68 7.02
CA TYR A 305 6.93 9.57 5.60
C TYR A 305 5.85 10.30 4.81
N PRO A 306 6.15 10.78 3.58
CA PRO A 306 5.26 11.64 2.82
C PRO A 306 3.97 10.93 2.38
N ALA A 307 2.84 11.64 2.44
CA ALA A 307 1.55 11.16 1.93
C ALA A 307 1.58 10.98 0.39
N GLU A 308 2.50 11.66 -0.29
CA GLU A 308 2.77 11.54 -1.71
C GLU A 308 3.19 10.11 -2.12
N ARG A 309 3.80 9.34 -1.21
CA ARG A 309 4.06 7.90 -1.43
C ARG A 309 2.75 7.16 -1.67
N THR A 310 1.77 7.35 -0.81
CA THR A 310 0.46 6.72 -0.96
C THR A 310 -0.27 7.27 -2.19
N LEU A 311 -0.17 8.59 -2.45
CA LEU A 311 -0.80 9.22 -3.62
C LEU A 311 -0.33 8.60 -4.94
N ILE A 312 0.99 8.43 -5.13
CA ILE A 312 1.52 7.86 -6.37
C ILE A 312 1.09 6.39 -6.52
N VAL A 313 1.07 5.62 -5.43
CA VAL A 313 0.63 4.22 -5.45
C VAL A 313 -0.87 4.10 -5.77
N SER A 314 -1.72 4.93 -5.16
CA SER A 314 -3.15 4.98 -5.46
C SER A 314 -3.40 5.28 -6.94
N GLY A 315 -2.68 6.27 -7.48
CA GLY A 315 -2.80 6.65 -8.89
C GLY A 315 -2.27 5.61 -9.87
N ALA A 316 -1.14 4.96 -9.54
CA ALA A 316 -0.57 3.88 -10.34
C ALA A 316 -1.53 2.67 -10.38
N LEU A 317 -2.07 2.26 -9.24
CA LEU A 317 -3.05 1.18 -9.16
C LEU A 317 -4.30 1.50 -9.97
N GLU A 318 -4.91 2.66 -9.78
CA GLU A 318 -6.11 3.05 -10.55
C GLU A 318 -5.82 3.03 -12.06
N SER A 319 -4.65 3.51 -12.48
CA SER A 319 -4.24 3.53 -13.88
C SER A 319 -4.03 2.11 -14.44
N CYS A 320 -3.46 1.20 -13.65
CA CYS A 320 -3.35 -0.22 -14.01
C CYS A 320 -4.72 -0.90 -14.13
N LEU A 321 -5.64 -0.64 -13.21
CA LEU A 321 -7.00 -1.16 -13.30
C LEU A 321 -7.75 -0.56 -14.51
N THR A 322 -7.46 0.69 -14.87
CA THR A 322 -7.95 1.32 -16.10
C THR A 322 -7.40 0.59 -17.33
N SER A 323 -6.09 0.29 -17.35
CA SER A 323 -5.45 -0.52 -18.41
C SER A 323 -6.17 -1.85 -18.60
N ARG A 324 -6.50 -2.56 -17.51
CA ARG A 324 -7.26 -3.83 -17.57
C ARG A 324 -8.62 -3.66 -18.25
N VAL A 325 -9.45 -2.73 -17.80
CA VAL A 325 -10.81 -2.56 -18.35
C VAL A 325 -10.81 -2.00 -19.78
N GLU A 326 -9.73 -1.35 -20.20
CA GLU A 326 -9.53 -0.87 -21.57
C GLU A 326 -8.84 -1.91 -22.49
N GLY A 327 -8.78 -3.18 -22.07
CA GLY A 327 -8.23 -4.27 -22.87
C GLY A 327 -6.71 -4.38 -22.80
N HIS A 328 -6.15 -4.18 -21.61
CA HIS A 328 -4.71 -4.30 -21.31
C HIS A 328 -3.84 -3.30 -22.09
N GLN A 329 -4.36 -2.11 -22.39
CA GLN A 329 -3.61 -1.09 -23.13
C GLN A 329 -2.48 -0.49 -22.29
N LEU A 330 -1.36 -0.16 -22.94
CA LEU A 330 -0.33 0.67 -22.33
C LEU A 330 -0.87 2.10 -22.21
N LEU A 331 -0.95 2.61 -20.98
CA LEU A 331 -1.49 3.94 -20.70
C LEU A 331 -0.38 4.89 -20.28
N ALA A 332 -0.31 6.07 -20.90
CA ALA A 332 0.49 7.17 -20.40
C ALA A 332 -0.21 7.81 -19.18
N THR A 333 0.57 8.25 -18.20
CA THR A 333 0.03 8.73 -16.91
C THR A 333 0.52 10.15 -16.58
N PRO A 334 0.23 11.18 -17.42
CA PRO A 334 0.69 12.54 -17.17
C PRO A 334 0.16 13.16 -15.87
N HIS A 335 -0.95 12.64 -15.35
CA HIS A 335 -1.50 13.03 -14.05
C HIS A 335 -0.67 12.55 -12.87
N LEU A 336 0.16 11.50 -13.04
CA LEU A 336 1.02 10.91 -12.01
C LEU A 336 2.40 11.59 -11.93
N ASN A 337 2.46 12.90 -12.19
CA ASN A 337 3.65 13.72 -12.00
C ASN A 337 3.78 14.13 -10.51
N VAL A 338 3.92 13.14 -9.64
CA VAL A 338 4.07 13.31 -8.19
C VAL A 338 5.54 13.09 -7.83
N ALA A 339 6.18 14.08 -7.22
CA ALA A 339 7.58 14.00 -6.82
C ALA A 339 7.74 14.19 -5.32
N TYR A 340 8.57 13.37 -4.69
CA TYR A 340 8.88 13.48 -3.26
C TYR A 340 10.23 12.81 -2.94
N GLN A 341 10.76 13.11 -1.77
CA GLN A 341 11.97 12.47 -1.25
C GLN A 341 11.61 11.40 -0.22
N ALA A 342 12.27 10.26 -0.29
CA ALA A 342 12.17 9.23 0.73
C ALA A 342 12.66 9.77 2.09
N PRO A 343 12.11 9.28 3.22
CA PRO A 343 12.68 9.54 4.53
C PRO A 343 14.13 9.02 4.60
N ALA A 344 14.96 9.70 5.39
CA ALA A 344 16.36 9.33 5.54
C ALA A 344 16.51 7.90 6.08
N GLU A 345 15.76 7.60 7.15
CA GLU A 345 15.70 6.28 7.75
C GLU A 345 14.55 5.47 7.15
N SER A 346 14.74 4.15 7.05
CA SER A 346 13.63 3.26 6.72
C SER A 346 12.79 3.01 7.98
N HIS A 347 11.47 3.10 7.84
CA HIS A 347 10.52 2.96 8.96
C HIS A 347 10.02 1.52 9.17
N HIS A 348 10.72 0.52 8.61
CA HIS A 348 10.38 -0.89 8.73
C HIS A 348 10.73 -1.43 10.13
N GLY A 349 10.03 -2.47 10.57
CA GLY A 349 10.26 -3.10 11.86
C GLY A 349 11.64 -3.77 11.94
N ARG A 350 12.34 -3.59 13.06
CA ARG A 350 13.64 -4.24 13.33
C ARG A 350 13.53 -5.16 14.55
N PHE A 351 14.30 -6.25 14.56
CA PHE A 351 14.35 -7.23 15.65
C PHE A 351 15.13 -6.75 16.87
#